data_AF-A0A257V3T8-F1
#
_entry.id   AF-A0A257V3T8-F1
#
_cell.length_a   1.000
_cell.length_b   1.000
_cell.length_c   1.000
_cell.angle_alpha   90.00
_cell.angle_beta   90.00
_cell.angle_gamma   90.00
#
_symmetry.space_group_name_H-M   'P 1'
#
loop_
_entity.id
_entity.type
_entity.pdbx_description
1 polymer ?
#
loop_
_entity_poly.entity_id
_entity_poly.type
_entity_poly.pdbx_seq_one_letter_code
_entity_poly.pdbx_strand_id
1 'polypeptide(L)'
;PNGAGKTTTFYMLVGLIQPDAGSVWVGSEDVTALPMYRRARLGISYLPQEASVFRRLTVEENLFGVLELLGVDWQDASARVTKLLEEFGIEKLRTQRAETLSGGERRRLEIARTLKITDRASIIKDGKVFASGDPETLAKDPLVRQVYLGEEFQL
;
A
#
# COMPACT_ATOMS: atom_id res chain seq x y z
N PRO A 1 1.31 -19.24 -4.93
CA PRO A 1 2.43 -19.71 -5.79
C PRO A 1 3.48 -18.61 -6.04
N ASN A 2 4.71 -18.83 -5.55
CA ASN A 2 5.88 -18.00 -5.86
C ASN A 2 6.31 -18.24 -7.32
N GLY A 3 6.63 -17.18 -8.07
CA GLY A 3 7.10 -17.27 -9.46
C GLY A 3 6.03 -17.18 -10.57
N ALA A 4 4.75 -16.95 -10.23
CA ALA A 4 3.67 -16.83 -11.22
C ALA A 4 3.65 -15.49 -12.02
N GLY A 5 4.73 -14.71 -12.00
CA GLY A 5 4.84 -13.44 -12.74
C GLY A 5 4.21 -12.20 -12.07
N LYS A 6 3.56 -12.34 -10.90
CA LYS A 6 2.88 -11.22 -10.19
C LYS A 6 3.80 -10.01 -9.99
N THR A 7 5.00 -10.21 -9.43
CA THR A 7 5.96 -9.13 -9.18
C THR A 7 6.43 -8.47 -10.49
N THR A 8 6.70 -9.27 -11.53
CA THR A 8 7.05 -8.78 -12.86
C THR A 8 5.92 -7.93 -13.45
N THR A 9 4.66 -8.37 -13.31
CA THR A 9 3.49 -7.59 -13.72
C THR A 9 3.41 -6.26 -12.98
N PHE A 10 3.62 -6.25 -11.66
CA PHE A 10 3.66 -4.99 -10.90
C PHE A 10 4.78 -4.08 -11.38
N TYR A 11 5.98 -4.61 -11.59
CA TYR A 11 7.11 -3.83 -12.11
C TYR A 11 6.81 -3.23 -13.48
N MET A 12 6.11 -3.94 -14.35
CA MET A 12 5.63 -3.41 -15.64
C MET A 12 4.58 -2.32 -15.47
N LEU A 13 3.62 -2.49 -14.55
CA LEU A 13 2.59 -1.49 -14.25
C LEU A 13 3.15 -0.20 -13.64
N VAL A 14 4.17 -0.31 -12.79
CA VAL A 14 4.77 0.85 -12.12
C VAL A 14 5.90 1.48 -12.91
N GLY A 15 6.34 0.86 -14.01
CA GLY A 15 7.38 1.38 -14.89
C GLY A 15 8.81 1.10 -14.42
N LEU A 16 9.01 0.05 -13.60
CA LEU A 16 10.33 -0.50 -13.24
C LEU A 16 10.87 -1.45 -14.31
N ILE A 17 9.99 -2.15 -15.03
CA ILE A 17 10.33 -3.00 -16.17
C ILE A 17 9.47 -2.55 -17.37
N GLN A 18 10.02 -2.55 -18.58
CA GLN A 18 9.23 -2.31 -19.79
C GLN A 18 8.57 -3.62 -20.25
N PRO A 19 7.27 -3.62 -20.56
CA PRO A 19 6.62 -4.81 -21.10
C PRO A 19 7.12 -5.10 -22.52
N ASP A 20 7.43 -6.37 -22.81
CA ASP A 20 7.80 -6.81 -24.16
C ASP A 20 6.62 -6.72 -25.15
N ALA A 21 5.39 -6.81 -24.64
CA ALA A 21 4.15 -6.66 -25.39
C ALA A 21 3.00 -6.18 -24.49
N GLY A 22 1.98 -5.56 -25.10
CA GLY A 22 0.83 -4.98 -24.38
C GLY A 22 1.01 -3.50 -24.07
N SER A 23 0.08 -2.94 -23.30
CA SER A 23 0.10 -1.53 -22.92
C SER A 23 -0.41 -1.32 -21.49
N VAL A 24 0.08 -0.27 -20.84
CA VAL A 24 -0.33 0.17 -19.50
C VAL A 24 -1.01 1.52 -19.63
N TRP A 25 -2.24 1.62 -19.13
CA TRP A 25 -3.06 2.82 -19.21
C TRP A 25 -3.43 3.33 -17.83
N VAL A 26 -3.42 4.65 -17.64
CA VAL A 26 -3.99 5.34 -16.47
C VAL A 26 -5.13 6.23 -16.96
N GLY A 27 -6.36 5.84 -16.64
CA GLY A 27 -7.53 6.47 -17.25
C GLY A 27 -7.50 6.30 -18.78
N SER A 28 -7.43 7.41 -19.51
CA SER A 28 -7.30 7.41 -20.98
C SER A 28 -5.87 7.68 -21.48
N GLU A 29 -4.88 7.77 -20.59
CA GLU A 29 -3.48 8.05 -20.95
C GLU A 29 -2.67 6.75 -21.04
N ASP A 30 -2.02 6.51 -22.19
CA ASP A 30 -1.06 5.41 -22.34
C ASP A 30 0.26 5.80 -21.66
N VAL A 31 0.59 5.07 -20.59
CA VAL A 31 1.80 5.31 -19.79
C VAL A 31 2.89 4.27 -20.05
N THR A 32 2.73 3.41 -21.06
CA THR A 32 3.62 2.26 -21.31
C THR A 32 5.09 2.66 -21.37
N ALA A 33 5.42 3.72 -22.11
CA ALA A 33 6.79 4.22 -22.23
C ALA A 33 7.26 5.11 -21.06
N LEU A 34 6.35 5.51 -20.15
CA LEU A 34 6.70 6.44 -19.08
C LEU A 34 7.49 5.74 -17.96
N PRO A 35 8.58 6.36 -17.47
CA PRO A 35 9.30 5.87 -16.29
C PRO A 35 8.48 6.07 -15.01
N MET A 36 8.82 5.30 -13.96
CA MET A 36 8.08 5.26 -12.68
C MET A 36 7.75 6.65 -12.11
N TYR A 37 8.70 7.59 -12.09
CA TYR A 37 8.47 8.91 -11.50
C TYR A 37 7.38 9.73 -12.22
N ARG A 38 7.17 9.52 -13.53
CA ARG A 38 6.08 10.19 -14.27
C ARG A 38 4.74 9.53 -14.01
N ARG A 39 4.72 8.19 -13.93
CA ARG A 39 3.53 7.43 -13.54
C ARG A 39 3.05 7.77 -12.13
N ALA A 40 3.98 8.00 -11.21
CA ALA A 40 3.67 8.44 -9.86
C ALA A 40 2.95 9.81 -9.82
N ARG A 41 3.35 10.74 -10.68
CA ARG A 41 2.67 12.05 -10.83
C ARG A 41 1.26 11.94 -11.42
N LEU A 42 0.94 10.83 -12.08
CA LEU A 42 -0.39 10.49 -12.56
C LEU A 42 -1.21 9.70 -11.53
N GLY A 43 -0.71 9.56 -10.28
CA GLY A 43 -1.43 8.92 -9.18
C GLY A 43 -1.13 7.44 -8.98
N ILE A 44 -0.15 6.85 -9.69
CA ILE A 44 0.27 5.47 -9.43
C ILE A 44 1.22 5.40 -8.22
N SER A 45 0.81 4.72 -7.16
CA SER A 45 1.70 4.37 -6.04
C SER A 45 1.94 2.86 -5.98
N TYR A 46 3.13 2.46 -5.53
CA TYR A 46 3.55 1.06 -5.45
C TYR A 46 4.11 0.70 -4.09
N LEU A 47 3.60 -0.39 -3.51
CA LEU A 47 4.16 -1.02 -2.33
C LEU A 47 4.84 -2.34 -2.73
N PRO A 48 6.16 -2.49 -2.57
CA PRO A 48 6.85 -3.72 -2.89
C PRO A 48 6.46 -4.86 -1.94
N GLN A 49 6.65 -6.09 -2.42
CA GLN A 49 6.41 -7.31 -1.64
C GLN A 49 7.46 -7.53 -0.54
N GLU A 50 8.65 -6.93 -0.68
CA GLU A 50 9.67 -6.88 0.38
C GLU A 50 9.38 -5.76 1.39
N ALA A 51 9.88 -5.92 2.61
CA ALA A 51 9.59 -5.02 3.73
C ALA A 51 9.93 -3.56 3.39
N SER A 52 8.90 -2.76 3.11
CA SER A 52 9.00 -1.35 2.75
C SER A 52 9.05 -0.43 3.97
N VAL A 53 8.87 -1.00 5.17
CA VAL A 53 8.79 -0.27 6.43
C VAL A 53 10.16 0.33 6.77
N PHE A 54 10.16 1.62 7.10
CA PHE A 54 11.36 2.30 7.57
C PHE A 54 11.73 1.76 8.95
N ARG A 55 12.63 0.77 8.97
CA ARG A 55 12.97 -0.04 10.15
C ARG A 55 13.37 0.76 11.38
N ARG A 56 14.08 1.86 11.17
CA ARG A 56 14.61 2.73 12.24
C ARG A 56 13.59 3.77 12.74
N LEU A 57 12.50 3.98 12.00
CA LEU A 57 11.44 4.89 12.39
C LEU A 57 10.41 4.16 13.25
N THR A 58 9.71 4.91 14.08
CA THR A 58 8.55 4.43 14.84
C THR A 58 7.37 4.11 13.93
N VAL A 59 6.37 3.40 14.43
CA VAL A 59 5.11 3.12 13.71
C VAL A 59 4.46 4.44 13.25
N GLU A 60 4.42 5.42 14.15
CA GLU A 60 3.88 6.75 13.86
C GLU A 60 4.69 7.50 12.78
N GLU A 61 6.01 7.56 12.93
CA GLU A 61 6.89 8.21 11.95
C GLU A 61 6.81 7.54 10.57
N ASN A 62 6.59 6.23 10.52
CA ASN A 62 6.36 5.50 9.28
C ASN A 62 5.09 5.95 8.55
N LEU A 63 4.03 6.31 9.29
CA LEU A 63 2.78 6.79 8.72
C LEU A 63 2.90 8.26 8.31
N PHE A 64 3.47 9.11 9.18
CA PHE A 64 3.73 10.51 8.87
C PHE A 64 4.61 10.69 7.65
N GLY A 65 5.72 9.94 7.55
CA GLY A 65 6.65 10.08 6.42
C GLY A 65 6.00 9.80 5.05
N VAL A 66 4.95 8.97 5.00
CA VAL A 66 4.21 8.77 3.74
C VAL A 66 3.21 9.90 3.48
N LEU A 67 2.54 10.42 4.51
CA LEU A 67 1.61 11.55 4.37
C LEU A 67 2.35 12.85 4.00
N GLU A 68 3.54 13.07 4.53
CA GLU A 68 4.42 14.19 4.17
C GLU A 68 4.83 14.11 2.69
N LEU A 69 5.21 12.92 2.21
CA LEU A 69 5.54 12.70 0.78
C LEU A 69 4.36 13.04 -0.15
N LEU A 70 3.13 12.88 0.33
CA LEU A 70 1.92 13.26 -0.41
C LEU A 70 1.55 14.74 -0.30
N GLY A 71 2.26 15.53 0.50
CA GLY A 71 1.94 16.94 0.73
C GLY A 71 0.71 17.17 1.60
N VAL A 72 0.38 16.24 2.51
CA VAL A 72 -0.70 16.42 3.48
C VAL A 72 -0.23 17.40 4.58
N ASP A 73 -1.07 18.39 4.91
CA ASP A 73 -0.80 19.33 6.00
C ASP A 73 -0.65 18.61 7.35
N TRP A 74 0.18 19.14 8.24
CA TRP A 74 0.49 18.51 9.53
C TRP A 74 -0.74 18.30 10.43
N GLN A 75 -1.71 19.24 10.44
CA GLN A 75 -2.93 19.10 11.24
C GLN A 75 -3.78 17.93 10.74
N ASP A 76 -3.94 17.81 9.43
CA ASP A 76 -4.67 16.71 8.80
C ASP A 76 -3.91 15.39 8.93
N ALA A 77 -2.58 15.42 8.84
CA ALA A 77 -1.74 14.24 8.96
C ALA A 77 -1.87 13.62 10.35
N SER A 78 -1.84 14.42 11.42
CA SER A 78 -1.96 13.90 12.79
C SER A 78 -3.29 13.20 13.04
N ALA A 79 -4.40 13.78 12.58
CA ALA A 79 -5.72 13.16 12.72
C ALA A 79 -5.82 11.84 11.93
N ARG A 80 -5.26 11.82 10.71
CA ARG A 80 -5.22 10.63 9.86
C ARG A 80 -4.36 9.53 10.46
N VAL A 81 -3.19 9.85 11.02
CA VAL A 81 -2.31 8.87 11.68
C VAL A 81 -3.03 8.22 12.86
N THR A 82 -3.69 8.99 13.72
CA THR A 82 -4.46 8.42 14.84
C THR A 82 -5.54 7.46 14.35
N LYS A 83 -6.35 7.87 13.37
CA LYS A 83 -7.38 7.00 12.79
C LYS A 83 -6.80 5.71 12.19
N LEU A 84 -5.65 5.80 11.51
CA LEU A 84 -4.95 4.65 10.95
C LEU A 84 -4.45 3.68 12.03
N LEU A 85 -3.91 4.20 13.11
CA LEU A 85 -3.43 3.38 14.22
C LEU A 85 -4.57 2.58 14.88
N GLU A 86 -5.73 3.21 15.06
CA GLU A 86 -6.95 2.59 15.58
C GLU A 86 -7.52 1.54 14.61
N GLU A 87 -7.72 1.91 13.35
CA GLU A 87 -8.35 1.06 12.31
C GLU A 87 -7.58 -0.25 12.09
N PHE A 88 -6.26 -0.20 12.22
CA PHE A 88 -5.37 -1.36 12.05
C PHE A 88 -4.95 -2.01 13.37
N GLY A 89 -5.49 -1.57 14.53
CA GLY A 89 -5.22 -2.18 15.83
C GLY A 89 -3.73 -2.14 16.22
N ILE A 90 -3.03 -1.07 15.86
CA ILE A 90 -1.59 -0.87 16.13
C ILE A 90 -1.31 0.38 16.97
N GLU A 91 -2.36 0.98 17.57
CA GLU A 91 -2.26 2.16 18.43
C GLU A 91 -1.26 2.00 19.59
N LYS A 92 -1.27 0.85 20.27
CA LYS A 92 -0.32 0.56 21.36
C LYS A 92 1.13 0.47 20.90
N LEU A 93 1.37 0.36 19.60
CA LEU A 93 2.69 0.24 18.99
C LEU A 93 3.21 1.58 18.45
N ARG A 94 2.43 2.67 18.57
CA ARG A 94 2.71 4.00 18.02
C ARG A 94 4.17 4.43 18.11
N THR A 95 4.77 4.30 19.29
CA THR A 95 6.14 4.73 19.59
C THR A 95 7.20 3.64 19.41
N GLN A 96 6.80 2.41 19.10
CA GLN A 96 7.73 1.31 18.86
C GLN A 96 8.40 1.46 17.50
N ARG A 97 9.66 1.04 17.40
CA ARG A 97 10.39 1.02 16.13
C ARG A 97 9.90 -0.11 15.24
N ALA A 98 9.82 0.14 13.94
CA ALA A 98 9.33 -0.85 12.98
C ALA A 98 10.15 -2.16 12.96
N GLU A 99 11.44 -2.11 13.30
CA GLU A 99 12.30 -3.29 13.38
C GLU A 99 11.92 -4.26 14.50
N THR A 100 11.30 -3.77 15.58
CA THR A 100 10.90 -4.60 16.74
C THR A 100 9.54 -5.26 16.57
N LEU A 101 8.78 -4.89 15.54
CA LEU A 101 7.47 -5.44 15.25
C LEU A 101 7.55 -6.91 14.83
N SER A 102 6.60 -7.71 15.32
CA SER A 102 6.33 -9.04 14.79
C SER A 102 5.93 -8.99 13.31
N GLY A 103 5.96 -10.14 12.62
CA GLY A 103 5.58 -10.20 11.21
C GLY A 103 4.15 -9.69 10.94
N GLY A 104 3.19 -10.04 11.80
CA GLY A 104 1.80 -9.60 11.69
C GLY A 104 1.63 -8.10 11.95
N GLU A 105 2.29 -7.56 12.97
CA GLU A 105 2.26 -6.12 13.26
C GLU A 105 2.90 -5.29 12.15
N ARG A 106 4.05 -5.74 11.65
CA ARG A 106 4.73 -5.10 10.52
C ARG A 106 3.85 -5.10 9.28
N ARG A 107 3.15 -6.21 9.02
CA ARG A 107 2.20 -6.31 7.92
C ARG A 107 1.05 -5.32 8.06
N ARG A 108 0.49 -5.15 9.26
CA ARG A 108 -0.56 -4.15 9.52
C ARG A 108 -0.08 -2.73 9.26
N LEU A 109 1.14 -2.39 9.70
CA LEU A 109 1.76 -1.09 9.41
C LEU A 109 1.99 -0.87 7.90
N GLU A 110 2.47 -1.86 7.16
CA GLU A 110 2.60 -1.79 5.70
C GLU A 110 1.27 -1.48 5.01
N ILE A 111 0.20 -2.15 5.44
CA ILE A 111 -1.14 -1.96 4.87
C ILE A 111 -1.67 -0.56 5.21
N ALA A 112 -1.51 -0.13 6.47
CA ALA A 112 -1.91 1.21 6.91
C ALA A 112 -1.23 2.33 6.09
N ARG A 113 0.06 2.15 5.75
CA ARG A 113 0.81 3.06 4.87
C ARG A 113 0.32 3.10 3.42
N THR A 114 -0.55 2.18 3.00
CA THR A 114 -0.92 2.05 1.59
C THR A 114 -2.37 2.40 1.35
N LEU A 115 -3.29 1.92 2.19
CA LEU A 115 -4.72 2.02 1.92
C LEU A 115 -5.24 3.46 2.08
N LYS A 116 -4.93 4.21 3.14
CA LYS A 116 -5.54 5.57 3.33
C LYS A 116 -4.81 6.72 2.64
N ILE A 117 -3.86 6.37 1.78
CA ILE A 117 -2.90 7.29 1.15
C ILE A 117 -3.30 7.49 -0.33
N THR A 118 -4.28 6.73 -0.84
CA THR A 118 -4.73 6.79 -2.23
C THR A 118 -6.25 6.99 -2.30
N ASP A 119 -6.76 7.71 -3.31
CA ASP A 119 -8.22 7.86 -3.53
C ASP A 119 -8.88 6.55 -3.96
N ARG A 120 -8.08 5.64 -4.54
CA ARG A 120 -8.49 4.32 -4.99
C ARG A 120 -7.38 3.31 -4.71
N ALA A 121 -7.74 2.08 -4.40
CA ALA A 121 -6.81 0.97 -4.29
C ALA A 121 -7.30 -0.21 -5.12
N SER A 122 -6.36 -1.04 -5.56
CA SER A 122 -6.62 -2.29 -6.26
C SER A 122 -5.77 -3.40 -5.67
N ILE A 123 -6.43 -4.51 -5.37
CA ILE A 123 -5.84 -5.71 -4.79
C ILE A 123 -5.79 -6.77 -5.88
N ILE A 124 -4.61 -7.34 -6.10
CA ILE A 124 -4.38 -8.37 -7.11
C ILE A 124 -4.03 -9.69 -6.42
N LYS A 125 -4.81 -10.73 -6.73
CA LYS A 125 -4.57 -12.10 -6.27
C LYS A 125 -4.51 -13.02 -7.49
N ASP A 126 -3.51 -13.88 -7.54
CA ASP A 126 -3.33 -14.86 -8.62
C ASP A 126 -3.37 -14.29 -10.04
N GLY A 127 -2.74 -13.11 -10.20
CA GLY A 127 -2.58 -12.45 -11.50
C GLY A 127 -3.83 -11.71 -11.99
N LYS A 128 -4.89 -11.65 -11.17
CA LYS A 128 -6.14 -10.94 -11.50
C LYS A 128 -6.45 -9.90 -10.42
N VAL A 129 -7.11 -8.81 -10.83
CA VAL A 129 -7.70 -7.87 -9.87
C VAL A 129 -8.75 -8.63 -9.08
N PHE A 130 -8.49 -8.81 -7.80
CA PHE A 130 -9.37 -9.47 -6.84
C PHE A 130 -10.38 -8.47 -6.27
N ALA A 131 -9.95 -7.25 -5.96
CA ALA A 131 -10.84 -6.18 -5.53
C ALA A 131 -10.29 -4.81 -5.98
N SER A 132 -11.16 -3.84 -6.24
CA SER A 132 -10.79 -2.45 -6.53
C SER A 132 -11.89 -1.52 -6.07
N GLY A 133 -11.53 -0.38 -5.49
CA GLY A 133 -12.50 0.55 -4.91
C GLY A 133 -11.83 1.67 -4.12
N ASP A 134 -12.63 2.47 -3.43
CA ASP A 134 -12.10 3.38 -2.44
C ASP A 134 -11.50 2.57 -1.26
N PRO A 135 -10.47 3.09 -0.58
CA PRO A 135 -9.80 2.32 0.46
C PRO A 135 -10.67 2.00 1.67
N GLU A 136 -11.68 2.82 1.96
CA GLU A 136 -12.53 2.67 3.13
C GLU A 136 -13.49 1.49 2.96
N THR A 137 -14.00 1.30 1.74
CA THR A 137 -14.75 0.11 1.33
C THR A 137 -13.86 -1.13 1.33
N LEU A 138 -12.66 -1.05 0.74
CA LEU A 138 -11.74 -2.20 0.67
C LEU A 138 -11.25 -2.64 2.05
N ALA A 139 -10.96 -1.70 2.97
CA ALA A 139 -10.54 -2.03 4.32
C ALA A 139 -11.65 -2.75 5.12
N LYS A 140 -12.92 -2.49 4.81
CA LYS A 140 -14.09 -3.14 5.46
C LYS A 140 -14.52 -4.44 4.79
N ASP A 141 -14.10 -4.68 3.55
CA ASP A 141 -14.46 -5.88 2.79
C ASP A 141 -13.88 -7.15 3.48
N PRO A 142 -14.73 -8.07 3.97
CA PRO A 142 -14.28 -9.26 4.70
C PRO A 142 -13.40 -10.19 3.86
N LEU A 143 -13.65 -10.29 2.55
CA LEU A 143 -12.88 -11.11 1.63
C LEU A 143 -11.52 -10.47 1.34
N VAL A 144 -11.49 -9.15 1.18
CA VAL A 144 -10.23 -8.39 1.12
C VAL A 144 -9.43 -8.60 2.40
N ARG A 145 -10.05 -8.44 3.57
CA ARG A 145 -9.41 -8.67 4.87
C ARG A 145 -8.87 -10.09 5.00
N GLN A 146 -9.64 -11.12 4.64
CA GLN A 146 -9.18 -12.51 4.68
C GLN A 146 -7.99 -12.74 3.74
N VAL A 147 -8.05 -12.19 2.52
CA VAL A 147 -6.97 -12.34 1.52
C VAL A 147 -5.71 -11.56 1.88
N TYR A 148 -5.83 -10.40 2.55
CA TYR A 148 -4.69 -9.52 2.86
C TYR A 148 -4.14 -9.64 4.29
N LEU A 149 -4.99 -9.96 5.27
CA LEU A 149 -4.67 -9.99 6.70
C LEU A 149 -4.58 -11.43 7.27
N GLY A 150 -5.09 -12.44 6.54
CA GLY A 150 -5.11 -13.84 6.98
C GLY A 150 -6.33 -14.19 7.84
N GLU A 151 -6.59 -15.49 8.01
CA GLU A 151 -7.78 -16.02 8.70
C GLU A 151 -7.82 -15.75 10.22
N GLU A 152 -6.68 -15.40 10.83
CA GLU A 152 -6.57 -15.12 12.28
C GLU A 152 -6.95 -13.69 12.69
N PHE A 153 -7.52 -12.89 11.77
CA PHE A 153 -7.92 -11.52 12.08
C PHE A 153 -9.26 -11.50 12.85
N GLN A 154 -9.20 -11.70 14.17
CA GLN A 154 -10.30 -11.41 15.09
C GLN A 154 -10.08 -10.08 15.81
N LEU A 155 -11.14 -9.29 15.93
CA LEU A 155 -11.21 -8.04 16.71
C LEU A 155 -11.09 -8.31 18.22
#